data_AF-A0A514Z8Z4-F1
#
_entry.id   AF-A0A514Z8Z4-F1
#
_cell.length_a   1.000
_cell.length_b   1.000
_cell.length_c   1.000
_cell.angle_alpha   90.00
_cell.angle_beta   90.00
_cell.angle_gamma   90.00
#
_symmetry.space_group_name_H-M   'P 1'
#
loop_
_entity.id
_entity.type
_entity.pdbx_description
1 polymer ?
#
loop_
_entity_poly.entity_id
_entity_poly.type
_entity_poly.pdbx_seq_one_letter_code
_entity_poly.pdbx_strand_id
1 'polypeptide(L)'
;MIENSSMGRFCLRTLLSLVEIERDMIVERVQEGREKARQNPNFREGRPKRVITPKYRKAYNLLTELSVKEVSAQTGLSRSTIYRIKKQIEQK
;
A
#
# COMPACT_ATOMS: atom_id res chain seq x y z
N MET A 1 19.96 -34.86 0.94
CA MET A 1 19.57 -34.40 -0.42
C MET A 1 18.43 -35.30 -0.87
N ILE A 2 17.37 -34.74 -1.49
CA ILE A 2 16.25 -35.54 -2.00
C ILE A 2 16.82 -36.58 -2.95
N GLU A 3 16.46 -37.84 -2.74
CA GLU A 3 16.94 -38.96 -3.54
C GLU A 3 16.50 -38.75 -5.00
N ASN A 4 17.43 -38.81 -5.95
CA ASN A 4 17.15 -38.66 -7.39
C ASN A 4 16.47 -39.92 -7.99
N SER A 5 15.61 -40.57 -7.21
CA SER A 5 14.80 -41.70 -7.63
C SER A 5 13.46 -41.23 -8.21
N SER A 6 12.78 -42.06 -9.00
CA SER A 6 11.43 -41.75 -9.50
C SER A 6 10.43 -41.57 -8.36
N MET A 7 10.62 -42.27 -7.24
CA MET A 7 9.82 -42.11 -6.03
C MET A 7 10.11 -40.79 -5.32
N GLY A 8 11.38 -40.40 -5.17
CA GLY A 8 11.76 -39.11 -4.57
C GLY A 8 11.16 -37.91 -5.33
N ARG A 9 11.17 -37.96 -6.67
CA ARG A 9 10.53 -36.95 -7.52
C ARG A 9 9.00 -36.94 -7.39
N PHE A 10 8.38 -38.10 -7.24
CA PHE A 10 6.93 -38.20 -7.01
C PHE A 10 6.55 -37.57 -5.66
N CYS A 11 7.19 -37.98 -4.56
CA CYS A 11 6.93 -37.45 -3.23
C CYS A 11 7.13 -35.93 -3.17
N LEU A 12 8.19 -35.41 -3.78
CA LEU A 12 8.42 -33.97 -3.87
C LEU A 12 7.26 -33.26 -4.60
N ARG A 13 6.82 -33.78 -5.75
CA ARG A 13 5.72 -33.16 -6.50
C ARG A 13 4.41 -33.18 -5.71
N THR A 14 4.08 -34.28 -5.05
CA THR A 14 2.89 -34.36 -4.21
C THR A 14 2.94 -33.33 -3.09
N LEU A 15 4.08 -33.19 -2.40
CA LEU A 15 4.26 -32.19 -1.35
C LEU A 15 4.15 -30.76 -1.88
N LEU A 16 4.74 -30.48 -3.05
CA LEU A 16 4.62 -29.18 -3.70
C LEU A 16 3.17 -28.85 -4.04
N SER A 17 2.43 -29.80 -4.63
CA SER A 17 1.02 -29.60 -4.95
C SER A 17 0.17 -29.35 -3.71
N LEU A 18 0.47 -30.00 -2.58
CA LEU A 18 -0.23 -29.70 -1.31
C LEU A 18 0.05 -28.28 -0.82
N VAL A 19 1.31 -27.82 -0.90
CA VAL A 19 1.69 -26.45 -0.51
C VAL A 19 1.00 -25.41 -1.39
N GLU A 20 0.86 -25.68 -2.69
CA GLU A 20 0.12 -24.80 -3.61
C GLU A 20 -1.35 -24.68 -3.18
N ILE A 21 -2.03 -25.81 -2.90
CA ILE A 21 -3.42 -25.83 -2.46
C ILE A 21 -3.60 -25.08 -1.13
N GLU A 22 -2.70 -25.29 -0.16
CA GLU A 22 -2.74 -24.58 1.13
C GLU A 22 -2.59 -23.07 0.97
N ARG A 23 -1.68 -22.63 0.08
CA ARG A 23 -1.49 -21.22 -0.21
C ARG A 23 -2.75 -20.60 -0.81
N ASP A 24 -3.39 -21.29 -1.74
CA ASP A 24 -4.62 -20.81 -2.38
C ASP A 24 -5.77 -20.74 -1.38
N MET A 25 -5.95 -21.76 -0.54
CA MET A 25 -6.94 -21.74 0.54
C MET A 25 -6.74 -20.56 1.52
N ILE A 26 -5.50 -20.19 1.83
CA ILE A 26 -5.22 -19.02 2.68
C ILE A 26 -5.62 -17.73 1.96
N VAL A 27 -5.31 -17.60 0.67
CA VAL A 27 -5.65 -16.42 -0.13
C VAL A 27 -7.17 -16.26 -0.22
N GLU A 28 -7.90 -17.32 -0.54
CA GLU A 28 -9.37 -17.33 -0.61
C GLU A 28 -9.98 -16.90 0.73
N ARG A 29 -9.54 -17.50 1.84
CA ARG A 29 -10.03 -17.15 3.18
C ARG A 29 -9.80 -15.68 3.53
N VAL A 30 -8.65 -15.12 3.14
CA VAL A 30 -8.35 -13.70 3.36
C VAL A 30 -9.23 -12.82 2.48
N GLN A 31 -9.48 -13.22 1.24
CA GLN A 31 -10.37 -12.49 0.32
C GLN A 31 -11.80 -12.45 0.87
N GLU A 32 -12.36 -13.59 1.28
CA GLU A 32 -13.68 -13.66 1.91
C GLU A 32 -13.78 -12.77 3.16
N GLY A 33 -12.74 -12.78 4.01
CA GLY A 33 -12.65 -11.91 5.18
C GLY A 33 -12.64 -10.42 4.82
N ARG A 34 -11.91 -10.05 3.76
CA ARG A 34 -11.90 -8.68 3.24
C ARG A 34 -13.24 -8.28 2.65
N GLU A 35 -13.92 -9.16 1.94
CA GLU A 35 -15.25 -8.90 1.38
C GLU A 35 -16.28 -8.64 2.47
N LYS A 36 -16.26 -9.45 3.53
CA LYS A 36 -17.09 -9.20 4.73
C LYS A 36 -16.75 -7.85 5.36
N ALA A 37 -15.47 -7.51 5.50
CA ALA A 37 -15.06 -6.22 6.05
C ALA A 37 -15.50 -5.03 5.17
N ARG A 38 -15.49 -5.17 3.84
CA ARG A 38 -15.94 -4.14 2.88
C ARG A 38 -17.42 -3.80 3.00
N GLN A 39 -18.24 -4.68 3.59
CA GLN A 39 -19.66 -4.39 3.86
C GLN A 39 -19.83 -3.31 4.95
N ASN A 40 -18.83 -3.08 5.79
CA ASN A 40 -18.88 -2.01 6.77
C ASN A 40 -18.70 -0.64 6.07
N PRO A 41 -19.64 0.32 6.22
CA PRO A 41 -19.54 1.63 5.56
C PRO A 41 -18.32 2.47 5.99
N ASN A 42 -17.72 2.16 7.14
CA ASN A 42 -16.50 2.80 7.63
C ASN A 42 -15.21 2.11 7.18
N PHE A 43 -15.30 0.98 6.48
CA PHE A 43 -14.12 0.26 5.99
C PHE A 43 -13.42 1.07 4.89
N ARG A 44 -12.10 1.15 4.98
CA ARG A 44 -11.23 1.80 3.99
C ARG A 44 -10.05 0.90 3.71
N GLU A 45 -9.87 0.54 2.45
CA GLU A 45 -8.72 -0.26 2.01
C GLU A 45 -7.54 0.65 1.63
N GLY A 46 -6.32 0.15 1.88
CA GLY A 46 -5.08 0.87 1.60
C GLY A 46 -4.68 1.89 2.66
N ARG A 47 -3.68 2.72 2.33
CA ARG A 47 -3.15 3.72 3.25
C ARG A 47 -4.18 4.84 3.46
N PRO A 48 -4.47 5.27 4.70
CA PRO A 48 -5.40 6.37 4.95
C PRO A 48 -4.96 7.63 4.22
N LYS A 49 -5.95 8.40 3.71
CA LYS A 49 -5.69 9.69 3.08
C LYS A 49 -4.89 10.56 4.05
N ARG A 50 -3.84 11.21 3.53
CA ARG A 50 -2.98 12.09 4.33
C ARG A 50 -3.84 13.18 4.96
N VAL A 51 -3.67 13.40 6.27
CA VAL A 51 -4.32 14.51 6.97
C VAL A 51 -3.50 15.78 6.73
N ILE A 52 -4.17 16.89 6.41
CA ILE A 52 -3.52 18.20 6.27
C ILE A 52 -3.22 18.75 7.66
N THR A 53 -2.01 18.51 8.14
CA THR A 53 -1.46 19.07 9.39
C THR A 53 -1.05 20.54 9.20
N PRO A 54 -0.80 21.28 10.29
CA PRO A 54 -0.29 22.66 10.23
C PRO A 54 1.00 22.79 9.40
N LYS A 55 1.88 21.78 9.44
CA LYS A 55 3.10 21.72 8.60
C LYS A 55 2.77 21.79 7.12
N TYR A 56 1.74 21.06 6.68
CA TYR A 56 1.33 21.03 5.28
C TYR A 56 0.63 22.32 4.85
N ARG A 57 -0.14 22.95 5.75
CA ARG A 57 -0.72 24.28 5.50
C ARG A 57 0.37 25.34 5.35
N LYS A 58 1.38 25.33 6.21
CA LYS A 58 2.53 26.22 6.11
C LYS A 58 3.25 26.05 4.76
N ALA A 59 3.50 24.79 4.36
CA ALA A 59 4.12 24.50 3.07
C ALA A 59 3.27 24.99 1.88
N TYR A 60 1.94 24.90 1.97
CA TYR A 60 1.03 25.42 0.95
C TYR A 60 1.07 26.94 0.88
N ASN A 61 1.02 27.65 2.02
CA ASN A 61 1.09 29.11 2.05
C ASN A 61 2.40 29.62 1.46
N LEU A 62 3.52 28.93 1.68
CA LEU A 62 4.82 29.32 1.10
C LEU A 62 4.86 29.21 -0.44
N LEU A 63 3.91 28.51 -1.07
CA LEU A 63 3.85 28.40 -2.54
C LEU A 63 3.39 29.68 -3.23
N THR A 64 2.84 30.66 -2.51
CA THR A 64 2.45 31.95 -3.10
C THR A 64 3.66 32.83 -3.40
N GLU A 65 4.75 32.65 -2.64
CA GLU A 65 5.95 33.49 -2.70
C GLU A 65 7.16 32.74 -3.25
N LEU A 66 7.25 31.43 -3.03
CA LEU A 66 8.43 30.63 -3.34
C LEU A 66 8.13 29.51 -4.35
N SER A 67 9.17 29.11 -5.09
CA SER A 67 9.08 27.97 -5.99
C SER A 67 8.95 26.65 -5.23
N VAL A 68 8.38 25.63 -5.88
CA VAL A 68 8.23 24.29 -5.30
C VAL A 68 9.57 23.68 -4.86
N LYS A 69 10.68 24.05 -5.53
CA LYS A 69 12.02 23.58 -5.17
C LYS A 69 12.50 24.19 -3.86
N GLU A 70 12.29 25.49 -3.67
CA GLU A 70 12.66 26.21 -2.45
C GLU A 70 11.79 25.77 -1.27
N VAL A 71 10.48 25.64 -1.47
CA VAL A 71 9.56 25.12 -0.44
C VAL A 71 9.94 23.69 -0.04
N SER A 72 10.36 22.86 -1.00
CA SER A 72 10.85 21.49 -0.72
C SER A 72 12.08 21.50 0.17
N ALA A 73 13.07 22.35 -0.14
CA ALA A 73 14.28 22.51 0.67
C ALA A 73 13.96 23.03 2.10
N GLN A 74 13.08 24.02 2.22
CA GLN A 74 12.77 24.64 3.51
C GLN A 74 11.88 23.77 4.42
N THR A 75 10.94 23.02 3.84
CA THR A 75 9.95 22.24 4.61
C THR A 75 10.35 20.77 4.80
N GLY A 76 11.37 20.31 4.08
CA GLY A 76 11.80 18.91 4.02
C GLY A 76 10.77 17.98 3.37
N LEU A 77 9.82 18.52 2.61
CA LEU A 77 8.79 17.75 1.92
C LEU A 77 9.20 17.50 0.48
N SER A 78 8.90 16.30 -0.04
CA SER A 78 9.13 16.01 -1.46
C SER A 78 8.27 16.90 -2.36
N ARG A 79 8.77 17.23 -3.56
CA ARG A 79 8.01 17.99 -4.57
C ARG A 79 6.64 17.35 -4.84
N SER A 80 6.59 16.03 -4.98
CA SER A 80 5.34 15.25 -5.16
C SER A 80 4.37 15.39 -3.98
N THR A 81 4.90 15.46 -2.75
CA THR A 81 4.08 15.70 -1.55
C THR A 81 3.45 17.09 -1.59
N ILE A 82 4.21 18.11 -2.00
CA ILE A 82 3.73 19.49 -2.09
C ILE A 82 2.61 19.61 -3.12
N TYR A 83 2.80 19.06 -4.33
CA TYR A 83 1.73 19.04 -5.34
C TYR A 83 0.47 18.30 -4.87
N ARG A 84 0.64 17.17 -4.18
CA ARG A 84 -0.50 16.41 -3.63
C ARG A 84 -1.24 17.20 -2.54
N ILE A 85 -0.52 17.93 -1.68
CA ILE A 85 -1.11 18.80 -0.67
C ILE A 85 -1.88 19.95 -1.33
N LYS A 86 -1.27 20.63 -2.31
CA LYS A 86 -1.92 21.69 -3.09
C LYS A 86 -3.24 21.21 -3.67
N LYS A 87 -3.22 20.10 -4.42
CA LYS A 87 -4.42 19.47 -4.98
C LYS A 87 -5.45 19.11 -3.90
N GLN A 88 -5.00 18.58 -2.76
CA GLN A 88 -5.90 18.20 -1.66
C GLN A 88 -6.54 19.39 -0.95
N ILE A 89 -5.92 20.57 -0.96
CA ILE A 89 -6.49 21.80 -0.39
C ILE A 89 -7.46 22.45 -1.39
N GLU A 90 -7.11 22.48 -2.68
CA GLU A 90 -7.92 23.12 -3.73
C GLU A 90 -9.15 22.30 -4.14
N GLN A 91 -9.11 20.97 -4.01
CA GLN A 91 -10.24 20.08 -4.33
C GLN A 91 -11.20 19.85 -3.16
N LYS A 92 -10.99 20.56 -2.05
CA LYS A 92 -11.78 20.42 -0.82
C LYS A 92 -12.72 21.60 -0.68
#